data_AF-A0A959QA86-F1
#
_entry.id   AF-A0A959QA86-F1
#
_cell.length_a   1.000
_cell.length_b   1.000
_cell.length_c   1.000
_cell.angle_alpha   90.00
_cell.angle_beta   90.00
_cell.angle_gamma   90.00
#
_symmetry.space_group_name_H-M   'P 1'
#
loop_
_entity.id
_entity.type
_entity.pdbx_description
1 polymer ?
#
loop_
_entity_poly.entity_id
_entity_poly.type
_entity_poly.pdbx_seq_one_letter_code
_entity_poly.pdbx_strand_id
1 'polypeptide(L)'
;MSPSHTIDLRGSTGRGVQHLLFWSASVVVLTFFFAYEPRPVWSDWVYTLLFHLSLWWAVYWNLFFLIPRWLQHGRYALYALGVLAVGLSAIWINQTTFRFWSDHLFPGYYFISYYEWRDLALFVLIYLSLTTLLKLSKAWFQLNQQRQRLREVERERLDAELSALRSQINPHFFFNSLNSLYSLSLDRDERVPAALLQLSQNMRYVLYESNTPLVELRHELAYLR
;
A
#
# COMPACT_ATOMS: atom_id res chain seq x y z
N MET A 1 28.34 8.46 -12.66
CA MET A 1 27.98 8.96 -11.32
C MET A 1 26.69 8.25 -10.90
N SER A 2 26.79 7.32 -9.95
CA SER A 2 25.65 6.54 -9.43
C SER A 2 24.94 7.34 -8.34
N PRO A 3 23.60 7.45 -8.32
CA PRO A 3 22.91 8.04 -7.19
C PRO A 3 22.89 7.04 -6.04
N SER A 4 23.39 7.50 -4.89
CA SER A 4 23.32 6.81 -3.61
C SER A 4 21.87 6.67 -3.17
N HIS A 5 21.37 5.44 -3.07
CA HIS A 5 20.14 5.13 -2.37
C HIS A 5 20.31 5.39 -0.87
N THR A 6 19.96 6.60 -0.43
CA THR A 6 19.75 6.89 0.99
C THR A 6 18.48 6.20 1.45
N ILE A 7 18.64 5.14 2.24
CA ILE A 7 17.54 4.48 2.95
C ILE A 7 16.92 5.51 3.90
N ASP A 8 15.69 5.92 3.59
CA ASP A 8 14.93 6.86 4.41
C ASP A 8 14.54 6.20 5.75
N LEU A 9 15.28 6.52 6.81
CA LEU A 9 15.06 6.05 8.18
C LEU A 9 13.90 6.77 8.90
N ARG A 10 13.20 7.72 8.25
CA ARG A 10 12.06 8.44 8.86
C ARG A 10 10.84 7.57 9.15
N GLY A 11 10.79 6.33 8.66
CA GLY A 11 9.67 5.42 8.88
C GLY A 11 9.59 4.76 10.27
N SER A 12 10.67 4.78 11.07
CA SER A 12 10.75 4.03 12.33
C SER A 12 10.28 4.83 13.55
N THR A 13 10.67 6.10 13.65
CA THR A 13 10.32 7.01 14.77
C THR A 13 8.81 7.26 14.85
N GLY A 14 8.13 7.41 13.71
CA GLY A 14 6.68 7.58 13.67
C GLY A 14 5.88 6.37 14.14
N ARG A 15 6.41 5.14 13.98
CA ARG A 15 5.72 3.91 14.43
C ARG A 15 5.75 3.80 15.94
N GLY A 16 6.91 4.02 16.56
CA GLY A 16 7.05 4.00 18.01
C GLY A 16 6.11 5.00 18.68
N VAL A 17 6.05 6.23 18.17
CA VAL A 17 5.14 7.27 18.66
C VAL A 17 3.67 6.87 18.50
N GLN A 18 3.26 6.29 17.37
CA GLN A 18 1.88 5.81 17.17
C GLN A 18 1.48 4.73 18.19
N HIS A 19 2.36 3.76 18.45
CA HIS A 19 2.12 2.72 19.45
C HIS A 19 2.04 3.29 20.87
N LEU A 20 2.95 4.21 21.22
CA LEU A 20 2.93 4.88 22.51
C LEU A 20 1.64 5.69 22.71
N LEU A 21 1.25 6.49 21.72
CA LEU A 21 0.00 7.27 21.78
C LEU A 21 -1.23 6.37 21.91
N PHE A 22 -1.30 5.29 21.12
CA PHE A 22 -2.41 4.32 21.18
C PHE A 22 -2.53 3.68 22.57
N TRP A 23 -1.42 3.17 23.12
CA TRP A 23 -1.45 2.49 24.42
C TRP A 23 -1.64 3.47 25.57
N SER A 24 -1.07 4.68 25.51
CA SER A 24 -1.33 5.72 26.51
C SER A 24 -2.82 6.12 26.52
N ALA A 25 -3.43 6.33 25.35
CA ALA A 25 -4.85 6.62 25.25
C ALA A 25 -5.71 5.45 25.78
N SER A 26 -5.35 4.22 25.42
CA SER A 26 -5.97 2.97 25.90
C SER A 26 -5.96 2.88 27.43
N VAL A 27 -4.80 3.09 28.05
CA VAL A 27 -4.64 3.05 29.52
C VAL A 27 -5.50 4.13 30.17
N VAL A 28 -5.47 5.37 29.66
CA VAL A 28 -6.30 6.46 30.20
C VAL A 28 -7.79 6.10 30.11
N VAL A 29 -8.28 5.74 28.91
CA VAL A 29 -9.70 5.43 28.68
C VAL A 29 -10.15 4.26 29.58
N LEU A 30 -9.39 3.18 29.64
CA LEU A 30 -9.76 2.03 30.45
C LEU A 30 -9.64 2.30 31.94
N THR A 31 -8.73 3.18 32.37
CA THR A 31 -8.65 3.57 33.79
C THR A 31 -9.92 4.29 34.22
N PHE A 32 -10.42 5.24 33.43
CA PHE A 32 -11.70 5.90 33.70
C PHE A 32 -12.91 4.97 33.57
N PHE A 33 -12.81 3.93 32.74
CA PHE A 33 -13.86 2.92 32.61
C PHE A 33 -13.91 1.96 33.81
N PHE A 34 -12.75 1.61 34.38
CA PHE A 34 -12.65 0.71 35.52
C PHE A 34 -12.78 1.40 36.88
N ALA A 35 -12.49 2.70 36.96
CA ALA A 35 -12.57 3.46 38.20
C ALA A 35 -14.00 3.46 38.75
N TYR A 36 -14.13 3.11 40.04
CA TYR A 36 -15.41 3.16 40.74
C TYR A 36 -15.87 4.60 40.99
N GLU A 37 -14.93 5.49 41.29
CA GLU A 37 -15.18 6.91 41.52
C GLU A 37 -14.86 7.75 40.26
N PRO A 38 -15.46 8.94 40.10
CA PRO A 38 -15.19 9.82 38.96
C PRO A 38 -13.73 10.25 38.81
N ARG A 39 -12.94 10.15 39.88
CA ARG A 39 -11.51 10.45 39.89
C ARG A 39 -10.75 9.14 40.15
N PRO A 40 -10.02 8.62 39.15
CA PRO A 40 -9.25 7.40 39.33
C PRO A 40 -8.20 7.55 40.43
N VAL A 41 -8.14 6.58 41.32
CA VAL A 41 -7.12 6.47 42.35
C VAL A 41 -5.94 5.64 41.85
N TRP A 42 -4.84 5.64 42.60
CA TRP A 42 -3.62 4.90 42.21
C TRP A 42 -3.89 3.41 41.89
N SER A 43 -4.76 2.75 42.65
CA SER A 43 -5.12 1.34 42.42
C SER A 43 -5.76 1.11 41.04
N ASP A 44 -6.55 2.05 40.52
CA ASP A 44 -7.17 1.94 39.19
C ASP A 44 -6.12 1.94 38.08
N TRP A 45 -5.10 2.78 38.21
CA TRP A 45 -3.98 2.84 37.26
C TRP A 45 -3.18 1.54 37.26
N VAL A 46 -2.84 1.02 38.45
CA VAL A 46 -2.09 -0.23 38.59
C VAL A 46 -2.93 -1.40 38.05
N TYR A 47 -4.21 -1.47 38.40
CA TYR A 47 -5.14 -2.48 37.89
C TYR A 47 -5.22 -2.43 36.37
N THR A 48 -5.38 -1.24 35.80
CA THR A 48 -5.48 -1.05 34.36
C THR A 48 -4.19 -1.47 33.67
N LEU A 49 -3.02 -1.13 34.20
CA LEU A 49 -1.73 -1.56 33.63
C LEU A 49 -1.57 -3.08 33.66
N LEU A 50 -1.94 -3.76 34.74
CA LEU A 50 -1.92 -5.23 34.83
C LEU A 50 -2.89 -5.85 33.82
N PHE A 51 -4.09 -5.29 33.67
CA PHE A 51 -5.06 -5.72 32.66
C PHE A 51 -4.49 -5.61 31.24
N HIS A 52 -3.77 -4.52 30.94
CA HIS A 52 -3.15 -4.31 29.64
C HIS A 52 -2.07 -5.33 29.29
N LEU A 53 -1.42 -5.99 30.25
CA LEU A 53 -0.42 -7.03 29.95
C LEU A 53 -1.03 -8.14 29.09
N SER A 54 -2.26 -8.54 29.39
CA SER A 54 -2.99 -9.55 28.61
C SER A 54 -3.40 -9.05 27.21
N LEU A 55 -3.76 -7.77 27.09
CA LEU A 55 -4.06 -7.15 25.80
C LEU A 55 -2.81 -6.99 24.93
N TRP A 56 -1.70 -6.55 25.52
CA TRP A 56 -0.41 -6.44 24.84
C TRP A 56 0.04 -7.79 24.31
N TRP A 57 -0.07 -8.83 25.14
CA TRP A 57 0.18 -10.20 24.72
C TRP A 57 -0.65 -10.54 23.48
N ALA A 58 -1.98 -10.40 23.56
CA ALA A 58 -2.86 -10.77 22.45
C ALA A 58 -2.56 -9.98 21.17
N VAL A 59 -2.48 -8.65 21.28
CA VAL A 59 -2.30 -7.75 20.15
C VAL A 59 -0.95 -7.98 19.48
N TYR A 60 0.14 -8.03 20.22
CA TYR A 60 1.47 -8.17 19.60
C TYR A 60 1.69 -9.56 19.02
N TRP A 61 1.16 -10.61 19.64
CA TRP A 61 1.19 -11.95 19.04
C TRP A 61 0.44 -11.96 17.70
N ASN A 62 -0.73 -11.33 17.66
CA ASN A 62 -1.52 -11.21 16.44
C ASN A 62 -0.78 -10.40 15.35
N LEU A 63 -0.25 -9.23 15.70
CA LEU A 63 0.41 -8.33 14.77
C LEU A 63 1.72 -8.89 14.21
N PHE A 64 2.54 -9.57 15.02
CA PHE A 64 3.87 -10.03 14.59
C PHE A 64 3.88 -11.46 14.06
N PHE A 65 2.97 -12.33 14.50
CA PHE A 65 3.01 -13.75 14.12
C PHE A 65 1.78 -14.19 13.33
N LEU A 66 0.55 -13.99 13.83
CA LEU A 66 -0.66 -14.53 13.17
C LEU A 66 -0.90 -13.86 11.81
N ILE A 67 -0.84 -12.53 11.77
CA ILE A 67 -1.13 -11.78 10.55
C ILE A 67 -0.11 -12.10 9.44
N PRO A 68 1.22 -11.98 9.67
CA PRO A 68 2.19 -12.26 8.62
C PRO A 68 2.19 -13.73 8.19
N ARG A 69 2.00 -14.66 9.12
CA ARG A 69 2.13 -16.10 8.84
C ARG A 69 0.90 -16.71 8.19
N TRP A 70 -0.30 -16.28 8.58
CA TRP A 70 -1.55 -16.92 8.15
C TRP A 70 -2.50 -15.98 7.43
N LEU A 71 -2.80 -14.79 7.97
CA LEU A 71 -3.78 -13.89 7.37
C LEU A 71 -3.35 -13.39 5.98
N GLN A 72 -2.09 -12.97 5.85
CA GLN A 72 -1.56 -12.45 4.58
C GLN A 72 -1.42 -13.53 3.49
N HIS A 73 -1.34 -14.80 3.88
CA HIS A 73 -1.19 -15.94 2.97
C HIS A 73 -2.54 -16.62 2.67
N GLY A 74 -3.67 -16.03 3.06
CA GLY A 74 -5.01 -16.58 2.81
C GLY A 74 -5.36 -17.81 3.65
N ARG A 75 -4.57 -18.15 4.68
CA ARG A 75 -4.80 -19.32 5.54
C ARG A 75 -5.75 -18.97 6.69
N TYR A 76 -7.00 -18.63 6.36
CA TYR A 76 -7.98 -18.09 7.31
C TYR A 76 -8.35 -19.03 8.46
N ALA A 77 -8.45 -20.34 8.22
CA ALA A 77 -8.75 -21.32 9.26
C ALA A 77 -7.65 -21.37 10.34
N LEU A 78 -6.37 -21.41 9.92
CA LEU A 78 -5.23 -21.37 10.83
C LEU A 78 -5.14 -20.04 11.58
N TYR A 79 -5.46 -18.93 10.90
CA TYR A 79 -5.55 -17.63 11.53
C TYR A 79 -6.62 -17.60 12.63
N ALA A 80 -7.83 -18.10 12.35
CA ALA A 80 -8.92 -18.14 13.32
C ALA A 80 -8.55 -19.01 14.54
N LEU A 81 -7.96 -20.19 14.32
CA LEU A 81 -7.44 -21.04 15.40
C LEU A 81 -6.36 -20.33 16.21
N GLY A 82 -5.45 -19.61 15.54
CA GLY A 82 -4.43 -18.80 16.19
C GLY A 82 -5.01 -17.69 17.07
N VAL A 83 -6.00 -16.96 16.56
CA VAL A 83 -6.70 -15.90 17.30
C VAL A 83 -7.38 -16.48 18.54
N LEU A 84 -8.07 -17.62 18.40
CA LEU A 84 -8.69 -18.31 19.54
C LEU A 84 -7.64 -18.73 20.58
N ALA A 85 -6.55 -19.36 20.15
CA ALA A 85 -5.49 -19.79 21.05
C ALA A 85 -4.84 -18.60 21.80
N VAL A 86 -4.55 -17.51 21.07
CA VAL A 86 -4.00 -16.29 21.66
C VAL A 86 -5.00 -15.64 22.62
N GLY A 87 -6.29 -15.58 22.27
CA GLY A 87 -7.34 -15.06 23.15
C GLY A 87 -7.49 -15.86 24.45
N LEU A 88 -7.52 -17.20 24.35
CA LEU A 88 -7.55 -18.08 25.53
C LEU A 88 -6.30 -17.91 26.39
N SER A 89 -5.12 -17.77 25.78
CA SER A 89 -3.88 -17.52 26.52
C SER A 89 -3.88 -16.15 27.21
N ALA A 90 -4.47 -15.11 26.59
CA ALA A 90 -4.61 -13.80 27.20
C ALA A 90 -5.53 -13.85 28.43
N ILE A 91 -6.64 -14.59 28.34
CA ILE A 91 -7.53 -14.85 29.47
C ILE A 91 -6.79 -15.56 30.59
N TRP A 92 -6.05 -16.61 30.27
CA TRP A 92 -5.26 -17.35 31.25
C TRP A 92 -4.17 -16.49 31.93
N ILE A 93 -3.45 -15.67 31.16
CA ILE A 93 -2.44 -14.73 31.67
C ILE A 93 -3.08 -13.73 32.63
N ASN A 94 -4.20 -13.14 32.23
CA ASN A 94 -4.90 -12.15 33.04
C ASN A 94 -5.35 -12.76 34.38
N GLN A 95 -6.10 -13.87 34.32
CA GLN A 95 -6.61 -14.56 35.50
C GLN A 95 -5.48 -15.01 36.43
N THR A 96 -4.37 -15.51 35.87
CA THR A 96 -3.22 -15.94 36.66
C THR A 96 -2.53 -14.75 37.32
N THR A 97 -2.27 -13.68 36.57
CA THR A 97 -1.65 -12.44 37.09
C THR A 97 -2.46 -11.92 38.26
N PHE A 98 -3.75 -11.78 38.05
CA PHE A 98 -4.64 -11.25 39.06
C PHE A 98 -4.75 -12.19 40.26
N ARG A 99 -4.99 -13.50 40.06
CA ARG A 99 -5.06 -14.50 41.16
C ARG A 99 -3.84 -14.47 42.10
N PHE A 100 -2.64 -14.23 41.57
CA PHE A 100 -1.42 -14.20 42.41
C PHE A 100 -1.16 -12.84 43.05
N TRP A 101 -1.41 -11.75 42.32
CA TRP A 101 -0.97 -10.42 42.74
C TRP A 101 -2.07 -9.59 43.41
N SER A 102 -3.35 -9.94 43.25
CA SER A 102 -4.44 -9.05 43.67
C SER A 102 -4.52 -8.83 45.16
N ASP A 103 -4.49 -9.90 45.95
CA ASP A 103 -4.63 -9.78 47.40
C ASP A 103 -3.46 -8.98 48.01
N HIS A 104 -2.29 -9.03 47.37
CA HIS A 104 -1.09 -8.32 47.78
C HIS A 104 -1.09 -6.85 47.36
N LEU A 105 -1.54 -6.55 46.12
CA LEU A 105 -1.52 -5.20 45.57
C LEU A 105 -2.76 -4.38 45.93
N PHE A 106 -3.88 -5.06 46.21
CA PHE A 106 -5.20 -4.45 46.38
C PHE A 106 -5.97 -5.04 47.57
N PRO A 107 -5.42 -5.02 48.79
CA PRO A 107 -6.10 -5.59 49.96
C PRO A 107 -7.43 -4.86 50.23
N GLY A 108 -8.54 -5.59 50.13
CA GLY A 108 -9.88 -5.05 50.40
C GLY A 108 -10.48 -4.18 49.28
N TYR A 109 -9.84 -4.09 48.11
CA TYR A 109 -10.37 -3.35 46.96
C TYR A 109 -11.16 -4.27 46.03
N TYR A 110 -12.41 -3.89 45.72
CA TYR A 110 -13.27 -4.67 44.83
C TYR A 110 -13.29 -4.06 43.42
N PHE A 111 -12.74 -4.78 42.44
CA PHE A 111 -12.78 -4.37 41.04
C PHE A 111 -13.98 -5.01 40.33
N ILE A 112 -14.78 -4.19 39.65
CA ILE A 112 -15.98 -4.62 38.93
C ILE A 112 -15.66 -5.66 37.83
N SER A 113 -14.50 -5.56 37.18
CA SER A 113 -14.16 -6.32 35.97
C SER A 113 -13.16 -7.47 36.17
N TYR A 114 -12.70 -7.71 37.39
CA TYR A 114 -11.58 -8.63 37.65
C TYR A 114 -11.90 -10.10 37.38
N TYR A 115 -13.15 -10.54 37.57
CA TYR A 115 -13.47 -11.98 37.60
C TYR A 115 -14.19 -12.49 36.35
N GLU A 116 -14.73 -11.61 35.50
CA GLU A 116 -15.53 -12.03 34.36
C GLU A 116 -14.69 -12.24 33.10
N TRP A 117 -14.40 -13.52 32.80
CA TRP A 117 -13.73 -13.93 31.56
C TRP A 117 -14.45 -13.44 30.29
N ARG A 118 -15.76 -13.15 30.39
CA ARG A 118 -16.60 -12.65 29.30
C ARG A 118 -16.22 -11.22 28.90
N ASP A 119 -16.06 -10.33 29.89
CA ASP A 119 -15.67 -8.95 29.65
C ASP A 119 -14.26 -8.89 29.07
N LEU A 120 -13.34 -9.68 29.63
CA LEU A 120 -11.99 -9.79 29.09
C LEU A 120 -12.00 -10.33 27.65
N ALA A 121 -12.81 -11.34 27.35
CA ALA A 121 -12.95 -11.86 25.99
C ALA A 121 -13.47 -10.79 25.03
N LEU A 122 -14.43 -9.95 25.46
CA LEU A 122 -14.93 -8.82 24.69
C LEU A 122 -13.82 -7.80 24.42
N PHE A 123 -13.05 -7.40 25.44
CA PHE A 123 -11.92 -6.48 25.26
C PHE A 123 -10.87 -7.04 24.31
N VAL A 124 -10.47 -8.30 24.50
CA VAL A 124 -9.52 -8.97 23.58
C VAL A 124 -10.06 -8.96 22.15
N LEU A 125 -11.33 -9.30 21.94
CA LEU A 125 -11.96 -9.30 20.62
C LEU A 125 -11.96 -7.89 20.00
N ILE A 126 -12.34 -6.86 20.75
CA ILE A 126 -12.35 -5.47 20.29
C ILE A 126 -10.94 -5.02 19.90
N TYR A 127 -9.93 -5.24 20.76
CA TYR A 127 -8.56 -4.81 20.49
C TYR A 127 -7.94 -5.57 19.32
N LEU A 128 -8.15 -6.89 19.22
CA LEU A 128 -7.68 -7.67 18.09
C LEU A 128 -8.35 -7.22 16.79
N SER A 129 -9.65 -6.97 16.80
CA SER A 129 -10.38 -6.50 15.61
C SER A 129 -9.92 -5.10 15.18
N LEU A 130 -9.84 -4.16 16.12
CA LEU A 130 -9.41 -2.78 15.87
C LEU A 130 -7.98 -2.73 15.33
N THR A 131 -7.03 -3.40 15.99
CA THR A 131 -5.62 -3.37 15.59
C THR A 131 -5.39 -4.09 14.26
N THR A 132 -6.13 -5.18 14.00
CA THR A 132 -6.12 -5.86 12.70
C THR A 132 -6.65 -4.94 11.60
N LEU A 133 -7.79 -4.27 11.83
CA LEU A 133 -8.38 -3.34 10.88
C LEU A 133 -7.43 -2.18 10.56
N LEU A 134 -6.81 -1.57 11.58
CA LEU A 134 -5.83 -0.50 11.40
C LEU A 134 -4.61 -0.98 10.58
N LYS A 135 -4.09 -2.17 10.88
CA LYS A 135 -2.95 -2.74 10.13
C LYS A 135 -3.32 -3.02 8.67
N LEU A 136 -4.48 -3.61 8.40
CA LEU A 136 -4.94 -3.90 7.05
C LEU A 136 -5.25 -2.62 6.27
N SER A 137 -5.88 -1.62 6.89
CA SER A 137 -6.16 -0.32 6.28
C SER A 137 -4.87 0.39 5.86
N LYS A 138 -3.86 0.42 6.74
CA LYS A 138 -2.54 0.99 6.42
C LYS A 138 -1.85 0.24 5.28
N ALA A 139 -1.90 -1.09 5.29
CA ALA A 139 -1.33 -1.92 4.22
C ALA A 139 -2.04 -1.68 2.88
N TRP A 140 -3.37 -1.57 2.89
CA TRP A 140 -4.16 -1.28 1.70
C TRP A 140 -3.84 0.10 1.10
N PHE A 141 -3.73 1.13 1.95
CA PHE A 141 -3.37 2.47 1.50
C PHE A 141 -1.97 2.51 0.88
N GLN A 142 -0.99 1.84 1.50
CA GLN A 142 0.36 1.71 0.96
C GLN A 142 0.38 0.98 -0.38
N LEU A 143 -0.37 -0.12 -0.50
CA LEU A 143 -0.47 -0.88 -1.74
C LEU A 143 -1.11 -0.04 -2.86
N ASN A 144 -2.13 0.74 -2.56
CA ASN A 144 -2.77 1.63 -3.54
C ASN A 144 -1.85 2.73 -4.01
N GLN A 145 -1.10 3.38 -3.11
CA GLN A 145 -0.10 4.37 -3.50
C GLN A 145 1.00 3.76 -4.38
N GLN A 146 1.47 2.55 -4.05
CA GLN A 146 2.43 1.83 -4.89
C GLN A 146 1.87 1.52 -6.27
N ARG A 147 0.62 1.07 -6.36
CA ARG A 147 -0.07 0.82 -7.64
C ARG A 147 -0.23 2.08 -8.47
N GLN A 148 -0.55 3.22 -7.85
CA GLN A 148 -0.65 4.51 -8.54
C GLN A 148 0.70 4.92 -9.13
N ARG A 149 1.78 4.88 -8.33
CA ARG A 149 3.14 5.19 -8.81
C ARG A 149 3.58 4.27 -9.94
N LEU A 150 3.26 2.98 -9.86
CA LEU A 150 3.58 2.04 -10.95
C LEU A 150 2.86 2.41 -12.25
N ARG A 151 1.59 2.81 -12.18
CA ARG A 151 0.84 3.29 -13.35
C ARG A 151 1.40 4.59 -13.94
N GLU A 152 1.85 5.50 -13.09
CA GLU A 152 2.50 6.74 -13.52
C GLU A 152 3.80 6.44 -14.27
N VAL A 153 4.66 5.58 -13.71
CA VAL A 153 5.91 5.15 -14.35
C VAL A 153 5.66 4.42 -15.67
N GLU A 154 4.65 3.55 -15.73
CA GLU A 154 4.28 2.85 -16.96
C GLU A 154 3.80 3.83 -18.04
N ARG A 155 3.03 4.84 -17.65
CA ARG A 155 2.58 5.89 -18.57
C ARG A 155 3.74 6.73 -19.10
N GLU A 156 4.65 7.19 -18.23
CA GLU A 156 5.83 7.96 -18.64
C GLU A 156 6.73 7.15 -19.58
N ARG A 157 6.86 5.85 -19.35
CA ARG A 157 7.58 4.94 -20.24
C ARG A 157 6.92 4.86 -21.62
N LEU A 158 5.61 4.66 -21.68
CA LEU A 158 4.88 4.62 -22.95
C LEU A 158 5.00 5.93 -23.72
N ASP A 159 4.90 7.07 -23.03
CA ASP A 159 5.07 8.39 -23.65
C ASP A 159 6.50 8.57 -24.20
N ALA A 160 7.53 8.09 -23.50
CA ALA A 160 8.92 8.11 -23.95
C ALA A 160 9.15 7.16 -25.15
N GLU A 161 8.59 5.95 -25.13
CA GLU A 161 8.65 5.01 -26.26
C GLU A 161 7.97 5.62 -27.49
N LEU A 162 6.78 6.21 -27.35
CA LEU A 162 6.10 6.93 -28.43
C LEU A 162 6.92 8.10 -28.97
N SER A 163 7.55 8.88 -28.09
CA SER A 163 8.44 9.98 -28.50
C SER A 163 9.66 9.48 -29.28
N ALA A 164 10.26 8.37 -28.84
CA ALA A 164 11.38 7.73 -29.53
C ALA A 164 10.98 7.11 -30.88
N LEU A 165 9.79 6.51 -31.00
CA LEU A 165 9.27 6.07 -32.28
C LEU A 165 9.01 7.25 -33.22
N ARG A 166 8.42 8.35 -32.72
CA ARG A 166 8.20 9.57 -33.51
C ARG A 166 9.51 10.20 -33.99
N SER A 167 10.58 10.16 -33.19
CA SER A 167 11.88 10.72 -33.58
C SER A 167 12.62 9.90 -34.65
N GLN A 168 12.25 8.63 -34.87
CA GLN A 168 12.76 7.82 -35.99
C GLN A 168 12.26 8.32 -37.35
N ILE A 169 11.21 9.15 -37.39
CA ILE A 169 10.82 9.88 -38.60
C ILE A 169 11.82 11.01 -38.79
N ASN A 170 12.76 10.83 -39.71
CA ASN A 170 13.79 11.83 -39.96
C ASN A 170 13.22 13.02 -40.75
N PRO A 171 13.09 14.23 -40.17
CA PRO A 171 12.64 15.42 -40.90
C PRO A 171 13.58 15.76 -42.07
N HIS A 172 14.86 15.40 -41.94
CA HIS A 172 15.84 15.54 -43.00
C HIS A 172 15.54 14.65 -44.20
N PHE A 173 14.94 13.47 -44.01
CA PHE A 173 14.53 12.64 -45.15
C PHE A 173 13.44 13.34 -45.97
N PHE A 174 12.49 14.00 -45.29
CA PHE A 174 11.46 14.80 -45.95
C PHE A 174 12.07 15.99 -46.70
N PHE A 175 12.93 16.79 -46.07
CA PHE A 175 13.60 17.91 -46.72
C PHE A 175 14.52 17.48 -47.87
N ASN A 176 15.23 16.37 -47.73
CA ASN A 176 16.04 15.78 -48.80
C ASN A 176 15.17 15.40 -50.01
N SER A 177 14.03 14.75 -49.75
CA SER A 177 13.11 14.34 -50.82
C SER A 177 12.52 15.55 -51.55
N LEU A 178 12.18 16.62 -50.83
CA LEU A 178 11.76 17.89 -51.43
C LEU A 178 12.87 18.55 -52.26
N ASN A 179 14.11 18.58 -51.78
CA ASN A 179 15.23 19.16 -52.51
C ASN A 179 15.54 18.38 -53.80
N SER A 180 15.47 17.04 -53.78
CA SER A 180 15.61 16.22 -54.98
C SER A 180 14.48 16.48 -55.98
N LEU A 181 13.23 16.62 -55.52
CA LEU A 181 12.10 16.99 -56.38
C LEU A 181 12.27 18.38 -57.00
N TYR A 182 12.77 19.34 -56.22
CA TYR A 182 13.06 20.68 -56.71
C TYR A 182 14.11 20.65 -57.84
N SER A 183 15.20 19.89 -57.67
CA SER A 183 16.21 19.69 -58.71
C SER A 183 15.62 19.08 -59.99
N LEU A 184 14.83 18.01 -59.86
CA LEU A 184 14.16 17.38 -61.00
C LEU A 184 13.17 18.33 -61.71
N SER A 185 12.55 19.24 -60.97
CA SER A 185 11.64 20.25 -61.54
C SER A 185 12.37 21.29 -62.38
N LEU A 186 13.60 21.67 -62.01
CA LEU A 186 14.44 22.58 -62.78
C LEU A 186 14.85 21.95 -64.11
N ASP A 187 15.09 20.64 -64.12
CA ASP A 187 15.41 19.84 -65.32
C ASP A 187 14.19 19.50 -66.18
N ARG A 188 12.99 19.97 -65.81
CA ARG A 188 11.70 19.68 -66.46
C ARG A 188 11.42 18.18 -66.61
N ASP A 189 11.83 17.38 -65.62
CA ASP A 189 11.58 15.94 -65.61
C ASP A 189 10.06 15.66 -65.46
N GLU A 190 9.49 14.91 -66.40
CA GLU A 190 8.06 14.59 -66.43
C GLU A 190 7.60 13.76 -65.21
N ARG A 191 8.53 13.16 -64.44
CA ARG A 191 8.23 12.32 -63.27
C ARG A 191 7.96 13.10 -61.99
N VAL A 192 8.25 14.41 -61.96
CA VAL A 192 8.12 15.26 -60.76
C VAL A 192 6.70 15.23 -60.15
N PRO A 193 5.60 15.32 -60.91
CA PRO A 193 4.26 15.29 -60.33
C PRO A 193 3.94 13.97 -59.61
N ALA A 194 4.37 12.85 -60.18
CA ALA A 194 4.14 11.52 -59.60
C ALA A 194 4.94 11.33 -58.31
N ALA A 195 6.22 11.72 -58.30
CA ALA A 195 7.08 11.60 -57.13
C ALA A 195 6.68 12.56 -55.99
N LEU A 196 6.17 13.76 -56.31
CA LEU A 196 5.57 14.67 -55.32
C LEU A 196 4.31 14.08 -54.69
N LEU A 197 3.44 13.46 -55.51
CA LEU A 197 2.23 12.79 -55.03
C LEU A 197 2.59 11.66 -54.05
N GLN A 198 3.57 10.82 -54.42
CA GLN A 198 4.04 9.70 -53.61
C GLN A 198 4.68 10.20 -52.30
N LEU A 199 5.51 11.25 -52.33
CA LEU A 199 6.04 11.87 -51.12
C LEU A 199 4.93 12.41 -50.20
N SER A 200 3.89 13.03 -50.76
CA SER A 200 2.76 13.55 -49.98
C SER A 200 1.93 12.44 -49.30
N GLN A 201 1.74 11.31 -49.99
CA GLN A 201 1.05 10.13 -49.45
C GLN A 201 1.87 9.50 -48.32
N ASN A 202 3.19 9.40 -48.51
CA ASN A 202 4.10 8.85 -47.52
C ASN A 202 4.15 9.69 -46.24
N MET A 203 4.20 11.02 -46.37
CA MET A 203 4.17 11.92 -45.22
C MET A 203 2.80 11.96 -44.54
N ARG A 204 1.71 11.85 -45.30
CA ARG A 204 0.36 11.74 -44.71
C ARG A 204 0.24 10.48 -43.85
N TYR A 205 0.72 9.34 -44.33
CA TYR A 205 0.76 8.08 -43.56
C TYR A 205 1.55 8.26 -42.27
N VAL A 206 2.75 8.85 -42.37
CA VAL A 206 3.65 9.09 -41.24
C VAL A 206 3.09 10.08 -40.21
N LEU A 207 2.33 11.11 -40.62
CA LEU A 207 1.80 12.13 -39.72
C LEU A 207 0.45 11.78 -39.09
N TYR A 208 -0.37 10.99 -39.78
CA TYR A 208 -1.76 10.71 -39.37
C TYR A 208 -2.03 9.24 -39.07
N GLU A 209 -1.40 8.31 -39.79
CA GLU A 209 -1.66 6.86 -39.65
C GLU A 209 -0.63 6.15 -38.75
N SER A 210 0.46 6.82 -38.36
CA SER A 210 1.40 6.28 -37.35
C SER A 210 0.86 6.33 -35.91
N ASN A 211 -0.34 6.85 -35.70
CA ASN A 211 -0.99 6.96 -34.38
C ASN A 211 -1.93 5.77 -34.08
N THR A 212 -1.99 4.79 -34.97
CA THR A 212 -2.76 3.55 -34.78
C THR A 212 -1.85 2.39 -34.36
N PRO A 213 -2.15 1.68 -33.26
CA PRO A 213 -1.26 0.66 -32.69
C PRO A 213 -1.13 -0.63 -33.53
N LEU A 214 -2.00 -0.85 -34.51
CA LEU A 214 -1.98 -1.96 -35.46
C LEU A 214 -2.49 -1.45 -36.81
N VAL A 215 -1.67 -1.58 -37.86
CA VAL A 215 -2.08 -1.34 -39.25
C VAL A 215 -2.31 -2.70 -39.90
N GLU A 216 -3.46 -2.87 -40.56
CA GLU A 216 -3.76 -4.13 -41.25
C GLU A 216 -2.78 -4.36 -42.42
N LEU A 217 -2.24 -5.57 -42.53
CA LEU A 217 -1.24 -5.99 -43.53
C LEU A 217 -1.60 -5.62 -45.00
N ARG A 218 -2.90 -5.52 -45.30
CA ARG A 218 -3.40 -5.11 -46.61
C ARG A 218 -3.03 -3.67 -46.98
N HIS A 219 -2.90 -2.78 -46.01
CA HIS A 219 -2.51 -1.39 -46.22
C HIS A 219 -1.00 -1.28 -46.48
N GLU A 220 -0.17 -2.09 -45.81
CA GLU A 220 1.28 -2.14 -46.08
C GLU A 220 1.58 -2.70 -47.48
N LEU A 221 0.86 -3.74 -47.92
CA LEU A 221 1.04 -4.31 -49.26
C LEU A 221 0.59 -3.38 -50.39
N ALA A 222 -0.38 -2.51 -50.13
CA ALA A 222 -0.83 -1.50 -51.11
C ALA A 222 0.19 -0.37 -51.28
N TYR A 223 1.03 -0.13 -50.27
CA TYR A 223 2.03 0.94 -50.25
C TYR A 223 3.37 0.54 -50.90
N LEU A 224 3.64 -0.77 -51.06
CA LEU A 224 4.84 -1.30 -51.71
C LEU A 224 4.73 -1.48 -53.24
N ARG A 225 3.65 -1.00 -53.86
CA ARG A 225 3.45 -0.96 -55.33
C ARG A 225 3.64 0.46 -55.86
#